data_AF-A0A962ML13-F1
#
_entry.id   AF-A0A962ML13-F1
#
_cell.length_a   1.000
_cell.length_b   1.000
_cell.length_c   1.000
_cell.angle_alpha   90.00
_cell.angle_beta   90.00
_cell.angle_gamma   90.00
#
_symmetry.space_group_name_H-M   'P 1'
#
loop_
_entity.id
_entity.type
_entity.pdbx_description
1 polymer ?
#
loop_
_entity_poly.entity_id
_entity_poly.type
_entity_poly.pdbx_seq_one_letter_code
_entity_poly.pdbx_strand_id
1 'polypeptide(L)'
;GFGYRWHEVDERFDVNIHRNEPNRFGWVVEIDPFNPWDTPVKRTALGRFKHESAMVVMDNEGQVAVYMGDDERNEYVYKFVSASKMKRGNAASNRNLLDEGILYVARFNADGSGEWLPLVWGQNGLTPENGFADQAEVLIKTRQASDRLGATMMDRPEWVAAHPVTNEIYLTLTNNNRRGSTPVSGNSPDGTSSAGSARPAVDAANPRPDNDFGHIIRWRDDRGNVSATHFEWDIFVQCGDKNTTKTLGGSYNPDGHDGYTGNINGDDYGAPDGLWFDREGRLWVQTDQAGDAAGDWINIGGNVMMCADPVSGETKRFLTSPPNSEVTGVVTTPDGRTMFVGIQHPGEDWEINFTDNSTWPDNGHNGLTTFNGTTVCRPRSSIIVITKDDEGVIGS
;
A
#
# COMPACT_ATOMS: atom_id res chain seq x y z
N GLY A 1 12.22 -18.43 -1.03
CA GLY A 1 12.61 -17.01 -1.21
C GLY A 1 12.51 -16.64 -2.69
N PHE A 2 12.49 -15.35 -3.01
CA PHE A 2 12.36 -14.81 -4.37
C PHE A 2 13.66 -14.90 -5.19
N GLY A 3 14.32 -16.06 -5.20
CA GLY A 3 15.55 -16.26 -6.00
C GLY A 3 16.80 -15.52 -5.52
N TYR A 4 16.75 -14.75 -4.42
CA TYR A 4 17.92 -13.99 -3.88
C TYR A 4 19.10 -14.84 -3.40
N ARG A 5 18.86 -16.12 -3.08
CA ARG A 5 19.89 -17.12 -2.67
C ARG A 5 20.80 -16.71 -1.49
N TRP A 6 20.42 -15.73 -0.66
CA TRP A 6 21.23 -15.28 0.49
C TRP A 6 21.55 -16.38 1.50
N HIS A 7 20.66 -17.34 1.69
CA HIS A 7 20.87 -18.51 2.58
C HIS A 7 22.09 -19.36 2.20
N GLU A 8 22.60 -19.25 0.96
CA GLU A 8 23.80 -19.97 0.53
C GLU A 8 25.11 -19.32 1.01
N VAL A 9 25.05 -18.05 1.44
CA VAL A 9 26.22 -17.24 1.82
C VAL A 9 26.12 -16.61 3.22
N ASP A 10 24.92 -16.51 3.78
CA ASP A 10 24.65 -16.05 5.15
C ASP A 10 23.63 -17.01 5.79
N GLU A 11 24.12 -17.82 6.75
CA GLU A 11 23.31 -18.87 7.41
C GLU A 11 22.06 -18.32 8.09
N ARG A 12 22.07 -17.03 8.48
CA ARG A 12 20.93 -16.34 9.08
C ARG A 12 19.65 -16.51 8.25
N PHE A 13 19.76 -16.59 6.93
CA PHE A 13 18.63 -16.76 6.02
C PHE A 13 18.27 -18.22 5.71
N ASP A 14 19.04 -19.20 6.21
CA ASP A 14 18.67 -20.61 6.13
C ASP A 14 17.67 -20.95 7.23
N VAL A 15 16.40 -21.11 6.84
CA VAL A 15 15.29 -21.45 7.74
C VAL A 15 15.46 -22.83 8.39
N ASN A 16 16.27 -23.73 7.84
CA ASN A 16 16.54 -25.02 8.47
C ASN A 16 17.42 -24.87 9.72
N ILE A 17 18.28 -23.84 9.74
CA ILE A 17 19.20 -23.51 10.83
C ILE A 17 18.54 -22.49 11.77
N HIS A 18 18.10 -21.34 11.24
CA HIS A 18 17.52 -20.24 12.00
C HIS A 18 16.01 -20.12 11.80
N ARG A 19 15.25 -21.11 12.27
CA ARG A 19 13.78 -21.22 12.10
C ARG A 19 13.00 -20.00 12.56
N ASN A 20 13.50 -19.29 13.57
CA ASN A 20 12.84 -18.13 14.15
C ASN A 20 13.25 -16.79 13.52
N GLU A 21 14.26 -16.78 12.64
CA GLU A 21 14.73 -15.54 12.01
C GLU A 21 13.65 -14.85 11.16
N PRO A 22 12.80 -15.57 10.38
CA PRO A 22 11.67 -14.94 9.70
C PRO A 22 10.70 -14.21 10.64
N ASN A 23 10.55 -14.65 11.90
CA ASN A 23 9.70 -14.01 12.90
C ASN A 23 10.26 -12.67 13.39
N ARG A 24 11.54 -12.40 13.13
CA ARG A 24 12.21 -11.14 13.46
C ARG A 24 12.08 -10.09 12.35
N PHE A 25 11.42 -10.37 11.23
CA PHE A 25 11.15 -9.43 10.12
C PHE A 25 9.65 -9.31 9.84
N GLY A 26 9.27 -8.31 9.03
CA GLY A 26 7.87 -7.98 8.74
C GLY A 26 7.25 -7.08 9.81
N TRP A 27 8.02 -6.12 10.34
CA TRP A 27 7.60 -5.22 11.41
C TRP A 27 7.79 -3.77 10.97
N VAL A 28 6.90 -2.88 11.40
CA VAL A 28 7.16 -1.43 11.38
C VAL A 28 8.39 -1.13 12.25
N VAL A 29 9.30 -0.30 11.73
CA VAL A 29 10.52 0.11 12.44
C VAL A 29 10.51 1.61 12.62
N GLU A 30 10.58 2.08 13.86
CA GLU A 30 10.70 3.50 14.19
C GLU A 30 12.17 3.91 14.23
N ILE A 31 12.48 5.04 13.58
CA ILE A 31 13.82 5.60 13.44
C ILE A 31 13.74 7.09 13.85
N ASP A 32 14.68 7.54 14.67
CA ASP A 32 14.89 8.97 14.93
C ASP A 32 15.89 9.55 13.91
N PRO A 33 15.44 10.31 12.89
CA PRO A 33 16.33 10.87 11.89
C PRO A 33 17.22 12.00 12.45
N PHE A 34 16.92 12.54 13.64
CA PHE A 34 17.70 13.61 14.27
C PHE A 34 18.80 13.08 15.20
N ASN A 35 18.77 11.79 15.53
CA ASN A 35 19.78 11.16 16.36
C ASN A 35 20.40 9.94 15.65
N PRO A 36 21.52 10.11 14.93
CA PRO A 36 22.14 9.03 14.17
C PRO A 36 22.72 7.90 15.04
N TRP A 37 22.74 8.09 16.37
CA TRP A 37 23.21 7.10 17.33
C TRP A 37 22.07 6.35 18.02
N ASP A 38 20.80 6.76 17.82
CA ASP A 38 19.69 6.00 18.38
C ASP A 38 19.53 4.68 17.62
N THR A 39 19.13 3.63 18.33
CA THR A 39 18.92 2.32 17.74
C THR A 39 17.48 2.23 17.23
N PRO A 40 17.24 1.97 15.93
CA PRO A 40 15.89 1.76 15.43
C PRO A 40 15.14 0.66 16.18
N VAL A 41 13.84 0.84 16.39
CA VAL A 41 13.02 -0.07 17.20
C VAL A 41 11.93 -0.70 16.34
N LYS A 42 11.86 -2.03 16.35
CA LYS A 42 10.74 -2.79 15.75
C LYS A 42 9.52 -2.68 16.68
N ARG A 43 8.43 -2.05 16.21
CA ARG A 43 7.22 -1.81 17.01
C ARG A 43 6.26 -2.99 16.88
N THR A 44 6.46 -4.01 17.72
CA THR A 44 5.75 -5.29 17.59
C THR A 44 4.25 -5.20 17.84
N ALA A 45 3.78 -4.19 18.59
CA ALA A 45 2.36 -3.97 18.84
C ALA A 45 1.55 -3.65 17.57
N LEU A 46 2.23 -3.24 16.49
CA LEU A 46 1.63 -2.99 15.17
C LEU A 46 1.45 -4.28 14.34
N GLY A 47 1.85 -5.45 14.87
CA GLY A 47 1.67 -6.74 14.22
C GLY A 47 2.71 -7.06 13.14
N ARG A 48 2.79 -8.34 12.77
CA ARG A 48 3.76 -8.86 11.80
C ARG A 48 3.09 -9.30 10.51
N PHE A 49 3.45 -8.64 9.42
CA PHE A 49 2.98 -8.94 8.07
C PHE A 49 3.84 -8.19 7.02
N LYS A 50 3.41 -8.14 5.75
CA LYS A 50 4.12 -7.39 4.70
C LYS A 50 3.62 -5.95 4.68
N HIS A 51 4.06 -5.20 5.68
CA HIS A 51 3.74 -3.77 5.80
C HIS A 51 4.20 -3.01 4.55
N GLU A 52 3.27 -2.32 3.91
CA GLU A 52 3.58 -1.40 2.81
C GLU A 52 3.95 -0.01 3.35
N SER A 53 2.98 0.65 3.98
CA SER A 53 3.13 1.96 4.62
C SER A 53 2.47 1.98 6.00
N ALA A 54 2.78 3.01 6.80
CA ALA A 54 2.23 3.20 8.14
C ALA A 54 1.73 4.63 8.32
N MET A 55 0.44 4.86 8.03
CA MET A 55 -0.15 6.20 8.12
C MET A 55 -0.55 6.53 9.55
N VAL A 56 0.21 7.44 10.17
CA VAL A 56 -0.04 7.94 11.53
C VAL A 56 -1.10 9.04 11.49
N VAL A 57 -2.18 8.85 12.22
CA VAL A 57 -3.28 9.82 12.35
C VAL A 57 -3.50 10.12 13.83
N MET A 58 -3.68 11.40 14.14
CA MET A 58 -4.01 11.85 15.48
C MET A 58 -5.35 12.58 15.45
N ASP A 59 -6.29 12.15 16.30
CA ASP A 59 -7.57 12.84 16.42
C ASP A 59 -7.48 14.14 17.25
N ASN A 60 -8.61 14.84 17.36
CA ASN A 60 -8.69 16.10 18.07
C ASN A 60 -8.47 15.94 19.58
N GLU A 61 -8.73 14.74 20.11
CA GLU A 61 -8.54 14.35 21.50
C GLU A 61 -7.10 13.94 21.81
N GLY A 62 -6.21 13.91 20.81
CA GLY A 62 -4.80 13.55 20.92
C GLY A 62 -4.54 12.05 20.92
N GLN A 63 -5.54 11.23 20.59
CA GLN A 63 -5.40 9.81 20.42
C GLN A 63 -4.67 9.52 19.11
N VAL A 64 -3.76 8.53 19.12
CA VAL A 64 -2.99 8.16 17.93
C VAL A 64 -3.43 6.80 17.41
N ALA A 65 -3.65 6.74 16.11
CA ALA A 65 -3.80 5.50 15.35
C ALA A 65 -2.76 5.39 14.23
N VAL A 66 -2.49 4.16 13.82
CA VAL A 66 -1.65 3.85 12.66
C VAL A 66 -2.43 2.90 11.75
N TYR A 67 -2.71 3.33 10.53
CA TYR A 67 -3.37 2.51 9.51
C TYR A 67 -2.32 1.88 8.59
N MET A 68 -2.47 0.60 8.27
CA MET A 68 -1.46 -0.21 7.58
C MET A 68 -2.12 -1.17 6.61
N GLY A 69 -1.57 -1.27 5.39
CA GLY A 69 -1.88 -2.32 4.42
C GLY A 69 -0.90 -3.50 4.53
N ASP A 70 -1.39 -4.69 4.22
CA ASP A 70 -0.59 -5.90 4.06
C ASP A 70 -0.54 -6.31 2.60
N ASP A 71 0.52 -5.93 1.89
CA ASP A 71 0.61 -6.11 0.43
C ASP A 71 0.89 -7.59 0.06
N GLU A 72 -0.21 -8.32 -0.04
CA GLU A 72 -0.30 -9.56 -0.77
C GLU A 72 -1.77 -9.83 -1.12
N ARG A 73 -2.01 -10.57 -2.20
CA ARG A 73 -3.38 -10.91 -2.62
C ARG A 73 -4.14 -11.55 -1.47
N ASN A 74 -5.36 -11.09 -1.24
CA ASN A 74 -6.30 -11.64 -0.27
C ASN A 74 -5.84 -11.49 1.20
N GLU A 75 -4.91 -10.59 1.49
CA GLU A 75 -4.57 -10.19 2.87
C GLU A 75 -5.33 -8.91 3.25
N TYR A 76 -4.89 -8.18 4.27
CA TYR A 76 -5.79 -7.36 5.08
C TYR A 76 -5.39 -5.90 5.26
N VAL A 77 -6.37 -5.10 5.69
CA VAL A 77 -6.17 -3.73 6.19
C VAL A 77 -6.21 -3.74 7.72
N TYR A 78 -5.25 -3.05 8.33
CA TYR A 78 -5.06 -3.00 9.78
C TYR A 78 -5.14 -1.57 10.33
N LYS A 79 -5.55 -1.48 11.59
CA LYS A 79 -5.48 -0.25 12.39
C LYS A 79 -4.90 -0.56 13.76
N PHE A 80 -3.87 0.13 14.18
CA PHE A 80 -3.41 0.15 15.56
C PHE A 80 -3.93 1.41 16.26
N VAL A 81 -4.42 1.31 17.50
CA VAL A 81 -4.77 2.46 18.34
C VAL A 81 -3.95 2.40 19.62
N SER A 82 -3.18 3.44 19.88
CA SER A 82 -2.32 3.55 21.08
C SER A 82 -3.12 3.53 22.39
N ALA A 83 -2.55 2.99 23.46
CA ALA A 83 -3.20 2.97 24.78
C ALA A 83 -3.19 4.34 25.46
N SER A 84 -2.20 5.17 25.12
CA SER A 84 -2.03 6.52 25.65
C SER A 84 -2.18 7.56 24.56
N LYS A 85 -2.54 8.79 24.96
CA LYS A 85 -2.61 9.93 24.06
C LYS A 85 -1.23 10.55 23.83
N MET A 86 -1.03 11.11 22.64
CA MET A 86 0.15 11.88 22.28
C MET A 86 0.28 13.12 23.17
N LYS A 87 1.44 13.30 23.81
CA LYS A 87 1.78 14.52 24.54
C LYS A 87 2.51 15.47 23.60
N ARG A 88 1.76 16.40 23.00
CA ARG A 88 2.29 17.39 22.04
C ARG A 88 3.49 18.15 22.62
N GLY A 89 4.54 18.30 21.83
CA GLY A 89 5.78 19.01 22.22
C GLY A 89 6.70 18.24 23.18
N ASN A 90 6.39 16.98 23.51
CA ASN A 90 7.19 16.18 24.43
C ASN A 90 7.58 14.82 23.83
N ALA A 91 8.51 14.84 22.86
CA ALA A 91 8.98 13.65 22.16
C ALA A 91 9.43 12.52 23.12
N ALA A 92 10.16 12.88 24.18
CA ALA A 92 10.64 11.92 25.17
C ALA A 92 9.50 11.12 25.84
N SER A 93 8.36 11.77 26.13
CA SER A 93 7.20 11.09 26.73
C SER A 93 6.42 10.20 25.75
N ASN A 94 6.64 10.35 24.45
CA ASN A 94 5.97 9.59 23.41
C ASN A 94 6.85 8.48 22.82
N ARG A 95 8.08 8.30 23.33
CA ARG A 95 9.07 7.35 22.80
C ARG A 95 8.57 5.91 22.72
N ASN A 96 7.62 5.52 23.57
CA ASN A 96 7.05 4.17 23.60
C ASN A 96 5.54 4.18 23.28
N LEU A 97 5.03 5.24 22.65
CA LEU A 97 3.60 5.39 22.35
C LEU A 97 3.05 4.24 21.50
N LEU A 98 3.91 3.66 20.66
CA LEU A 98 3.59 2.55 19.75
C LEU A 98 3.86 1.16 20.34
N ASP A 99 4.25 1.06 21.61
CA ASP A 99 4.48 -0.24 22.27
C ASP A 99 3.23 -0.78 22.98
N GLU A 100 2.26 0.08 23.28
CA GLU A 100 1.04 -0.26 24.01
C GLU A 100 -0.18 0.25 23.27
N GLY A 101 -1.14 -0.63 23.01
CA GLY A 101 -2.37 -0.31 22.29
C GLY A 101 -3.12 -1.56 21.86
N ILE A 102 -4.10 -1.39 20.97
CA ILE A 102 -4.87 -2.48 20.39
C ILE A 102 -4.69 -2.46 18.87
N LEU A 103 -4.30 -3.61 18.32
CA LEU A 103 -4.29 -3.86 16.88
C LEU A 103 -5.66 -4.41 16.45
N TYR A 104 -6.16 -3.89 15.35
CA TYR A 104 -7.43 -4.28 14.73
C TYR A 104 -7.20 -4.66 13.27
N VAL A 105 -8.07 -5.53 12.77
CA VAL A 105 -8.19 -5.85 11.34
C VAL A 105 -9.57 -5.46 10.82
N ALA A 106 -9.64 -4.97 9.58
CA ALA A 106 -10.89 -4.51 8.99
C ALA A 106 -11.79 -5.66 8.51
N ARG A 107 -13.10 -5.47 8.69
CA ARG A 107 -14.15 -6.13 7.91
C ARG A 107 -14.99 -5.08 7.21
N PHE A 108 -15.14 -5.21 5.90
CA PHE A 108 -15.96 -4.36 5.04
C PHE A 108 -17.29 -5.07 4.76
N ASN A 109 -18.41 -4.45 5.14
CA ASN A 109 -19.76 -4.96 4.90
C ASN A 109 -20.32 -4.40 3.60
N ALA A 110 -21.15 -5.18 2.91
CA ALA A 110 -21.67 -4.83 1.57
C ALA A 110 -22.57 -3.60 1.52
N ASP A 111 -23.03 -3.09 2.66
CA ASP A 111 -23.88 -1.90 2.77
C ASP A 111 -23.08 -0.58 2.91
N GLY A 112 -21.76 -0.64 2.82
CA GLY A 112 -20.88 0.52 3.00
C GLY A 112 -20.50 0.77 4.46
N SER A 113 -20.95 -0.06 5.41
CA SER A 113 -20.43 -0.05 6.78
C SER A 113 -19.21 -0.96 6.91
N GLY A 114 -18.40 -0.74 7.94
CA GLY A 114 -17.30 -1.63 8.29
C GLY A 114 -17.01 -1.65 9.78
N GLU A 115 -16.26 -2.67 10.18
CA GLU A 115 -15.93 -2.97 11.57
C GLU A 115 -14.42 -3.16 11.73
N TRP A 116 -13.87 -2.65 12.83
CA TRP A 116 -12.52 -2.94 13.28
C TRP A 116 -12.56 -4.07 14.31
N LEU A 117 -12.05 -5.24 13.93
CA LEU A 117 -12.06 -6.44 14.76
C LEU A 117 -10.79 -6.51 15.61
N PRO A 118 -10.89 -6.52 16.96
CA PRO A 118 -9.71 -6.45 17.83
C PRO A 118 -8.94 -7.77 17.86
N LEU A 119 -7.63 -7.70 17.63
CA LEU A 119 -6.69 -8.83 17.71
C LEU A 119 -6.14 -8.97 19.12
N VAL A 120 -7.00 -9.39 20.05
CA VAL A 120 -6.69 -9.54 21.47
C VAL A 120 -6.74 -11.00 21.88
N TRP A 121 -5.66 -11.49 22.48
CA TRP A 121 -5.56 -12.85 23.00
C TRP A 121 -6.63 -13.13 24.06
N GLY A 122 -7.24 -14.32 24.00
CA GLY A 122 -8.37 -14.72 24.82
C GLY A 122 -9.73 -14.26 24.29
N GLN A 123 -9.78 -13.49 23.20
CA GLN A 123 -11.02 -13.01 22.58
C GLN A 123 -11.19 -13.58 21.17
N ASN A 124 -12.44 -13.69 20.69
CA ASN A 124 -12.77 -13.99 19.29
C ASN A 124 -12.06 -15.24 18.72
N GLY A 125 -11.80 -16.25 19.55
CA GLY A 125 -11.11 -17.48 19.16
C GLY A 125 -9.59 -17.39 19.10
N LEU A 126 -8.97 -16.27 19.50
CA LEU A 126 -7.52 -16.12 19.63
C LEU A 126 -7.01 -16.73 20.93
N THR A 127 -7.09 -18.06 21.03
CA THR A 127 -6.81 -18.83 22.25
C THR A 127 -5.78 -19.93 22.00
N PRO A 128 -5.22 -20.57 23.05
CA PRO A 128 -4.27 -21.66 22.89
C PRO A 128 -4.81 -22.83 22.06
N GLU A 129 -6.11 -23.14 22.17
CA GLU A 129 -6.76 -24.22 21.41
C GLU A 129 -6.74 -23.97 19.89
N ASN A 130 -6.63 -22.70 19.48
CA ASN A 130 -6.54 -22.28 18.09
C ASN A 130 -5.13 -21.87 17.67
N GLY A 131 -4.11 -22.23 18.46
CA GLY A 131 -2.71 -22.03 18.10
C GLY A 131 -2.11 -20.67 18.48
N PHE A 132 -2.73 -19.96 19.43
CA PHE A 132 -2.22 -18.70 19.99
C PHE A 132 -1.93 -18.85 21.49
N ALA A 133 -0.66 -19.03 21.87
CA ALA A 133 -0.27 -19.22 23.26
C ALA A 133 -0.47 -17.96 24.12
N ASP A 134 -0.27 -16.78 23.53
CA ASP A 134 -0.36 -15.47 24.18
C ASP A 134 -0.54 -14.34 23.13
N GLN A 135 -0.54 -13.09 23.59
CA GLN A 135 -0.63 -11.91 22.71
C GLN A 135 0.58 -11.76 21.77
N ALA A 136 1.77 -12.24 22.16
CA ALA A 136 2.94 -12.16 21.29
C ALA A 136 2.76 -13.09 20.08
N GLU A 137 2.19 -14.28 20.27
CA GLU A 137 1.83 -15.14 19.14
C GLU A 137 0.76 -14.53 18.24
N VAL A 138 -0.23 -13.83 18.78
CA VAL A 138 -1.22 -13.07 17.97
C VAL A 138 -0.52 -12.03 17.09
N LEU A 139 0.48 -11.32 17.63
CA LEU A 139 1.23 -10.29 16.89
C LEU A 139 2.28 -10.88 15.93
N ILE A 140 2.83 -12.07 16.18
CA ILE A 140 3.75 -12.76 15.25
C ILE A 140 2.97 -13.43 14.11
N LYS A 141 1.80 -13.98 14.42
CA LYS A 141 0.90 -14.72 13.53
C LYS A 141 -0.31 -13.87 13.14
N THR A 142 -0.12 -12.57 12.93
CA THR A 142 -1.21 -11.59 12.73
C THR A 142 -2.16 -11.97 11.60
N ARG A 143 -1.66 -12.46 10.46
CA ARG A 143 -2.51 -12.97 9.37
C ARG A 143 -3.42 -14.12 9.80
N GLN A 144 -2.88 -15.11 10.51
CA GLN A 144 -3.66 -16.25 11.00
C GLN A 144 -4.71 -15.83 12.03
N ALA A 145 -4.40 -14.82 12.85
CA ALA A 145 -5.38 -14.22 13.75
C ALA A 145 -6.50 -13.51 12.95
N SER A 146 -6.16 -12.77 11.89
CA SER A 146 -7.11 -12.13 10.98
C SER A 146 -8.00 -13.14 10.24
N ASP A 147 -7.43 -14.24 9.75
CA ASP A 147 -8.17 -15.36 9.13
C ASP A 147 -9.25 -15.87 10.08
N ARG A 148 -8.87 -16.11 11.35
CA ARG A 148 -9.77 -16.62 12.40
C ARG A 148 -10.93 -15.66 12.67
N LEU A 149 -10.66 -14.35 12.66
CA LEU A 149 -11.67 -13.32 12.90
C LEU A 149 -12.58 -13.08 11.68
N GLY A 150 -12.27 -13.67 10.52
CA GLY A 150 -13.05 -13.46 9.30
C GLY A 150 -12.95 -12.01 8.82
N ALA A 151 -11.73 -11.47 8.80
CA ALA A 151 -11.42 -10.21 8.16
C ALA A 151 -11.68 -10.29 6.64
N THR A 152 -11.96 -9.16 6.00
CA THR A 152 -12.21 -9.12 4.55
C THR A 152 -10.90 -9.30 3.79
N MET A 153 -10.81 -10.31 2.94
CA MET A 153 -9.66 -10.51 2.04
C MET A 153 -9.65 -9.42 0.97
N MET A 154 -8.56 -8.68 0.86
CA MET A 154 -8.47 -7.48 0.01
C MET A 154 -7.58 -7.68 -1.22
N ASP A 155 -7.82 -6.89 -2.25
CA ASP A 155 -7.02 -6.87 -3.48
C ASP A 155 -5.71 -6.08 -3.31
N ARG A 156 -4.73 -6.69 -2.62
CA ARG A 156 -3.37 -6.14 -2.37
C ARG A 156 -3.37 -4.71 -1.79
N PRO A 157 -3.63 -4.57 -0.48
CA PRO A 157 -3.50 -3.30 0.23
C PRO A 157 -2.08 -2.74 0.19
N GLU A 158 -1.90 -1.58 -0.46
CA GLU A 158 -0.61 -0.90 -0.53
C GLU A 158 -0.58 0.36 0.37
N TRP A 159 -0.39 1.55 -0.20
CA TRP A 159 -0.24 2.77 0.60
C TRP A 159 -1.54 3.24 1.24
N VAL A 160 -1.38 3.90 2.39
CA VAL A 160 -2.45 4.55 3.11
C VAL A 160 -2.14 6.04 3.24
N ALA A 161 -3.13 6.90 2.96
CA ALA A 161 -3.03 8.34 3.16
C ALA A 161 -4.26 8.86 3.90
N ALA A 162 -4.05 9.85 4.77
CA ALA A 162 -5.13 10.53 5.49
C ALA A 162 -5.26 11.98 5.01
N HIS A 163 -6.48 12.39 4.70
CA HIS A 163 -6.76 13.77 4.32
C HIS A 163 -6.45 14.71 5.51
N PRO A 164 -5.68 15.79 5.31
CA PRO A 164 -5.07 16.57 6.40
C PRO A 164 -6.07 17.33 7.28
N VAL A 165 -7.28 17.56 6.77
CA VAL A 165 -8.36 18.28 7.47
C VAL A 165 -9.45 17.34 8.00
N THR A 166 -9.97 16.45 7.15
CA THR A 166 -11.12 15.59 7.48
C THR A 166 -10.74 14.28 8.16
N ASN A 167 -9.46 13.89 8.14
CA ASN A 167 -8.97 12.57 8.56
C ASN A 167 -9.65 11.39 7.83
N GLU A 168 -10.24 11.64 6.66
CA GLU A 168 -10.65 10.56 5.75
C GLU A 168 -9.43 9.76 5.33
N ILE A 169 -9.55 8.44 5.36
CA ILE A 169 -8.46 7.55 5.02
C ILE A 169 -8.70 6.97 3.63
N TYR A 170 -7.64 6.94 2.83
CA TYR A 170 -7.61 6.42 1.47
C TYR A 170 -6.54 5.32 1.45
N LEU A 171 -6.84 4.22 0.76
CA LEU A 171 -5.93 3.09 0.63
C LEU A 171 -6.00 2.53 -0.78
N THR A 172 -4.84 2.22 -1.34
CA THR A 172 -4.72 1.58 -2.65
C THR A 172 -4.88 0.07 -2.57
N LEU A 173 -5.65 -0.45 -3.51
CA LEU A 173 -5.86 -1.87 -3.74
C LEU A 173 -5.39 -2.16 -5.16
N THR A 174 -4.09 -2.44 -5.29
CA THR A 174 -3.35 -2.28 -6.56
C THR A 174 -3.77 -3.26 -7.64
N ASN A 175 -4.02 -4.52 -7.30
CA ASN A 175 -4.49 -5.56 -8.22
C ASN A 175 -4.73 -6.90 -7.49
N ASN A 176 -5.51 -7.77 -8.12
CA ASN A 176 -5.70 -9.16 -7.71
C ASN A 176 -6.24 -10.05 -8.84
N ASN A 177 -5.33 -10.70 -9.57
CA ASN A 177 -5.68 -11.68 -10.60
C ASN A 177 -6.31 -12.98 -10.06
N ARG A 178 -6.48 -13.15 -8.74
CA ARG A 178 -7.19 -14.32 -8.18
C ARG A 178 -8.65 -14.03 -7.84
N ARG A 179 -9.05 -12.75 -7.78
CA ARG A 179 -10.41 -12.33 -7.47
C ARG A 179 -11.39 -12.89 -8.49
N GLY A 180 -12.47 -13.52 -8.03
CA GLY A 180 -13.52 -14.09 -8.88
C GLY A 180 -13.09 -15.32 -9.69
N SER A 181 -11.86 -15.82 -9.51
CA SER A 181 -11.39 -17.02 -10.21
C SER A 181 -12.01 -18.30 -9.65
N THR A 182 -12.09 -19.33 -10.50
CA THR A 182 -12.72 -20.63 -10.16
C THR A 182 -11.68 -21.73 -9.93
N PRO A 183 -11.92 -22.67 -9.01
CA PRO A 183 -13.01 -22.68 -8.02
C PRO A 183 -12.82 -21.62 -6.93
N VAL A 184 -13.93 -21.10 -6.39
CA VAL A 184 -13.92 -20.12 -5.30
C VAL A 184 -13.35 -20.73 -4.03
N SER A 185 -12.48 -19.99 -3.34
CA SER A 185 -11.89 -20.39 -2.05
C SER A 185 -11.51 -19.16 -1.22
N GLY A 186 -11.49 -19.30 0.10
CA GLY A 186 -11.01 -18.27 1.03
C GLY A 186 -9.83 -18.75 1.86
N ASN A 187 -9.27 -17.86 2.68
CA ASN A 187 -8.31 -18.27 3.68
C ASN A 187 -8.98 -19.16 4.74
N SER A 188 -8.25 -20.17 5.21
CA SER A 188 -8.75 -21.12 6.20
C SER A 188 -8.69 -20.45 7.58
N PRO A 189 -9.76 -20.53 8.40
CA PRO A 189 -9.77 -19.89 9.72
C PRO A 189 -8.65 -20.35 10.67
N ASP A 190 -8.04 -21.50 10.40
CA ASP A 190 -6.90 -22.02 11.15
C ASP A 190 -5.52 -21.49 10.69
N GLY A 191 -5.51 -20.56 9.72
CA GLY A 191 -4.30 -19.92 9.24
C GLY A 191 -3.37 -20.84 8.44
N THR A 192 -3.90 -21.97 7.95
CA THR A 192 -3.13 -22.97 7.17
C THR A 192 -3.10 -22.70 5.67
N SER A 193 -3.93 -21.76 5.19
CA SER A 193 -3.89 -21.33 3.80
C SER A 193 -2.53 -20.72 3.48
N SER A 194 -1.95 -21.13 2.35
CA SER A 194 -0.76 -20.46 1.85
C SER A 194 -1.10 -19.02 1.49
N ALA A 195 -0.28 -18.07 1.91
CA ALA A 195 -0.47 -16.66 1.62
C ALA A 195 -0.64 -16.41 0.10
N GLY A 196 -1.54 -15.49 -0.26
CA GLY A 196 -1.81 -15.16 -1.66
C GLY A 196 -2.47 -16.25 -2.49
N SER A 197 -2.86 -17.38 -1.89
CA SER A 197 -3.34 -18.56 -2.62
C SER A 197 -4.86 -18.65 -2.79
N ALA A 198 -5.63 -17.99 -1.93
CA ALA A 198 -7.09 -18.00 -2.01
C ALA A 198 -7.62 -17.42 -3.34
N ARG A 199 -8.87 -17.76 -3.67
CA ARG A 199 -9.60 -17.33 -4.86
C ARG A 199 -10.97 -16.80 -4.44
N PRO A 200 -11.03 -15.72 -3.66
CA PRO A 200 -12.29 -15.24 -3.13
C PRO A 200 -13.20 -14.79 -4.27
N ALA A 201 -14.51 -14.89 -4.06
CA ALA A 201 -15.49 -14.30 -4.98
C ALA A 201 -15.33 -12.77 -5.03
N VAL A 202 -15.92 -12.12 -6.03
CA VAL A 202 -16.13 -10.67 -6.00
C VAL A 202 -17.03 -10.30 -4.83
N ASP A 203 -16.77 -9.15 -4.23
CA ASP A 203 -17.55 -8.59 -3.12
C ASP A 203 -17.63 -7.06 -3.28
N ALA A 204 -18.40 -6.38 -2.42
CA ALA A 204 -18.60 -4.94 -2.57
C ALA A 204 -17.31 -4.13 -2.45
N ALA A 205 -16.36 -4.56 -1.62
CA ALA A 205 -15.09 -3.88 -1.40
C ALA A 205 -14.05 -4.25 -2.46
N ASN A 206 -14.22 -5.37 -3.16
CA ASN A 206 -13.34 -5.87 -4.22
C ASN A 206 -14.21 -6.33 -5.41
N PRO A 207 -14.75 -5.38 -6.20
CA PRO A 207 -15.92 -5.64 -7.04
C PRO A 207 -15.60 -6.28 -8.39
N ARG A 208 -14.33 -6.33 -8.79
CA ARG A 208 -13.93 -6.75 -10.14
C ARG A 208 -13.23 -8.12 -10.13
N PRO A 209 -13.64 -9.09 -10.96
CA PRO A 209 -12.88 -10.32 -11.16
C PRO A 209 -11.65 -10.05 -12.03
N ASP A 210 -10.59 -10.86 -11.87
CA ASP A 210 -9.32 -10.70 -12.61
C ASP A 210 -8.79 -9.24 -12.61
N ASN A 211 -8.75 -8.66 -11.41
CA ASN A 211 -8.58 -7.23 -11.25
C ASN A 211 -7.13 -6.80 -11.46
N ASP A 212 -6.73 -6.52 -12.69
CA ASP A 212 -5.37 -6.05 -12.99
C ASP A 212 -5.17 -4.56 -12.73
N PHE A 213 -6.22 -3.75 -12.86
CA PHE A 213 -6.11 -2.29 -12.78
C PHE A 213 -6.24 -1.71 -11.38
N GLY A 214 -6.82 -2.44 -10.43
CA GLY A 214 -6.95 -1.98 -9.05
C GLY A 214 -8.00 -0.89 -8.83
N HIS A 215 -7.98 -0.33 -7.62
CA HIS A 215 -8.89 0.72 -7.16
C HIS A 215 -8.38 1.39 -5.88
N ILE A 216 -9.00 2.51 -5.49
CA ILE A 216 -8.73 3.18 -4.21
C ILE A 216 -10.00 3.11 -3.37
N ILE A 217 -9.89 2.52 -2.19
CA ILE A 217 -10.96 2.50 -1.19
C ILE A 217 -10.77 3.65 -0.21
N ARG A 218 -11.87 4.22 0.26
CA ARG A 218 -11.90 5.31 1.23
C ARG A 218 -12.80 4.97 2.39
N TRP A 219 -12.43 5.36 3.61
CA TRP A 219 -13.30 5.28 4.77
C TRP A 219 -13.19 6.46 5.73
N ARG A 220 -14.20 6.54 6.59
CA ARG A 220 -14.36 7.52 7.67
C ARG A 220 -14.65 6.76 8.97
N ASP A 221 -13.71 6.79 9.91
CA ASP A 221 -14.01 6.40 11.30
C ASP A 221 -15.04 7.39 11.89
N ASP A 222 -15.87 6.94 12.85
CA ASP A 222 -16.99 7.74 13.41
C ASP A 222 -16.55 9.17 13.79
N ARG A 223 -16.91 10.13 12.93
CA ARG A 223 -16.63 11.57 13.10
C ARG A 223 -15.16 11.90 13.35
N GLY A 224 -14.24 11.14 12.74
CA GLY A 224 -12.79 11.35 12.88
C GLY A 224 -12.20 10.88 14.22
N ASN A 225 -12.98 10.17 15.04
CA ASN A 225 -12.48 9.49 16.23
C ASN A 225 -11.74 8.21 15.81
N VAL A 226 -10.41 8.25 15.84
CA VAL A 226 -9.58 7.12 15.40
C VAL A 226 -9.71 5.88 16.30
N SER A 227 -10.29 6.01 17.50
CA SER A 227 -10.63 4.88 18.38
C SER A 227 -11.94 4.18 18.01
N ALA A 228 -12.73 4.72 17.09
CA ALA A 228 -14.00 4.12 16.70
C ALA A 228 -13.77 2.70 16.16
N THR A 229 -14.63 1.76 16.52
CA THR A 229 -14.56 0.38 16.02
C THR A 229 -15.46 0.13 14.82
N HIS A 230 -16.04 1.19 14.27
CA HIS A 230 -16.90 1.15 13.09
C HIS A 230 -16.53 2.32 12.17
N PHE A 231 -16.73 2.12 10.88
CA PHE A 231 -16.47 3.12 9.84
C PHE A 231 -17.48 3.01 8.71
N GLU A 232 -17.62 4.09 7.95
CA GLU A 232 -18.33 4.10 6.66
C GLU A 232 -17.31 4.15 5.54
N TRP A 233 -17.53 3.41 4.46
CA TRP A 233 -16.60 3.30 3.35
C TRP A 233 -17.28 3.37 1.98
N ASP A 234 -16.50 3.77 0.99
CA ASP A 234 -16.85 3.79 -0.43
C ASP A 234 -15.60 3.54 -1.29
N ILE A 235 -15.79 3.12 -2.54
CA ILE A 235 -14.69 3.09 -3.52
C ILE A 235 -14.57 4.49 -4.09
N PHE A 236 -13.46 5.18 -3.77
CA PHE A 236 -13.18 6.52 -4.28
C PHE A 236 -13.05 6.50 -5.81
N VAL A 237 -12.32 5.52 -6.33
CA VAL A 237 -12.12 5.34 -7.76
C VAL A 237 -11.81 3.89 -8.08
N GLN A 238 -12.43 3.37 -9.13
CA GLN A 238 -12.13 2.08 -9.72
C GLN A 238 -11.29 2.32 -10.98
N CYS A 239 -10.04 1.88 -10.95
CA CYS A 239 -9.07 2.17 -11.99
C CYS A 239 -9.29 1.31 -13.23
N GLY A 240 -8.74 1.71 -14.37
CA GLY A 240 -8.98 1.04 -15.65
C GLY A 240 -8.42 1.80 -16.83
N ASP A 241 -8.50 1.17 -18.00
CA ASP A 241 -8.10 1.76 -19.27
C ASP A 241 -9.29 1.73 -20.25
N LYS A 242 -9.73 2.91 -20.69
CA LYS A 242 -10.89 3.08 -21.59
C LYS A 242 -10.67 2.46 -22.99
N ASN A 243 -9.43 2.20 -23.38
CA ASN A 243 -9.06 1.58 -24.65
C ASN A 243 -8.49 0.16 -24.48
N THR A 244 -8.61 -0.44 -23.29
CA THR A 244 -8.12 -1.80 -23.06
C THR A 244 -8.79 -2.82 -23.98
N THR A 245 -8.02 -3.82 -24.40
CA THR A 245 -8.52 -4.99 -25.13
C THR A 245 -8.64 -6.22 -24.23
N LYS A 246 -8.39 -6.08 -22.92
CA LYS A 246 -8.48 -7.17 -21.95
C LYS A 246 -9.86 -7.80 -21.99
N THR A 247 -9.89 -9.13 -21.98
CA THR A 247 -11.13 -9.90 -21.89
C THR A 247 -11.09 -10.81 -20.68
N LEU A 248 -12.25 -11.02 -20.03
CA LEU A 248 -12.33 -11.93 -18.90
C LEU A 248 -12.08 -13.38 -19.35
N GLY A 249 -11.11 -14.03 -18.72
CA GLY A 249 -10.82 -15.43 -18.98
C GLY A 249 -11.97 -16.36 -18.58
N GLY A 250 -12.11 -17.50 -19.28
CA GLY A 250 -13.17 -18.48 -18.98
C GLY A 250 -13.06 -19.17 -17.61
N SER A 251 -11.96 -18.96 -16.88
CA SER A 251 -11.74 -19.45 -15.51
C SER A 251 -12.31 -18.54 -14.42
N TYR A 252 -13.04 -17.47 -14.77
CA TYR A 252 -13.59 -16.50 -13.82
C TYR A 252 -15.11 -16.47 -13.87
N ASN A 253 -15.72 -16.11 -12.74
CA ASN A 253 -17.12 -15.71 -12.69
C ASN A 253 -17.27 -14.29 -13.27
N PRO A 254 -18.20 -14.03 -14.22
CA PRO A 254 -18.43 -12.70 -14.78
C PRO A 254 -19.11 -11.70 -13.84
N ASP A 255 -19.54 -12.10 -12.64
CA ASP A 255 -20.11 -11.18 -11.64
C ASP A 255 -19.16 -10.00 -11.38
N GLY A 256 -19.70 -8.77 -11.42
CA GLY A 256 -18.94 -7.54 -11.15
C GLY A 256 -17.99 -7.09 -12.26
N HIS A 257 -17.86 -7.85 -13.36
CA HIS A 257 -17.03 -7.47 -14.50
C HIS A 257 -17.58 -6.23 -15.22
N ASP A 258 -16.77 -5.17 -15.29
CA ASP A 258 -17.11 -3.87 -15.87
C ASP A 258 -16.44 -3.62 -17.23
N GLY A 259 -15.76 -4.61 -17.80
CA GLY A 259 -14.98 -4.44 -19.02
C GLY A 259 -13.62 -3.77 -18.82
N TYR A 260 -13.16 -3.63 -17.58
CA TYR A 260 -11.85 -3.07 -17.21
C TYR A 260 -11.64 -1.59 -17.56
N THR A 261 -12.69 -0.87 -17.95
CA THR A 261 -12.60 0.55 -18.29
C THR A 261 -12.45 1.44 -17.05
N GLY A 262 -12.88 0.97 -15.87
CA GLY A 262 -12.92 1.77 -14.65
C GLY A 262 -13.97 2.88 -14.69
N ASN A 263 -13.94 3.76 -13.68
CA ASN A 263 -14.85 4.90 -13.53
C ASN A 263 -14.13 6.24 -13.30
N ILE A 264 -12.84 6.31 -13.64
CA ILE A 264 -12.02 7.51 -13.42
C ILE A 264 -12.61 8.72 -14.15
N ASN A 265 -12.85 9.79 -13.38
CA ASN A 265 -13.17 11.10 -13.90
C ASN A 265 -11.87 11.83 -14.29
N GLY A 266 -11.44 11.66 -15.54
CA GLY A 266 -10.22 12.27 -16.07
C GLY A 266 -9.32 11.26 -16.78
N ASP A 267 -8.02 11.39 -16.57
CA ASP A 267 -6.99 10.59 -17.23
C ASP A 267 -6.92 9.18 -16.63
N ASP A 268 -6.79 8.18 -17.49
CA ASP A 268 -6.71 6.77 -17.07
C ASP A 268 -5.39 6.45 -16.35
N TYR A 269 -5.49 5.58 -15.36
CA TYR A 269 -4.39 4.97 -14.62
C TYR A 269 -4.86 3.62 -14.05
N GLY A 270 -3.90 2.78 -13.67
CA GLY A 270 -4.15 1.50 -13.03
C GLY A 270 -2.94 1.08 -12.20
N ALA A 271 -3.09 -0.01 -11.46
CA ALA A 271 -2.17 -0.43 -10.41
C ALA A 271 -1.76 0.75 -9.50
N PRO A 272 -2.74 1.48 -8.91
CA PRO A 272 -2.41 2.56 -8.00
C PRO A 272 -1.74 1.95 -6.76
N ASP A 273 -0.61 2.53 -6.38
CA ASP A 273 0.24 2.10 -5.28
C ASP A 273 0.43 3.27 -4.31
N GLY A 274 1.42 4.14 -4.53
CA GLY A 274 1.75 5.26 -3.65
C GLY A 274 0.61 6.25 -3.47
N LEU A 275 0.34 6.68 -2.22
CA LEU A 275 -0.65 7.72 -1.90
C LEU A 275 -0.08 8.77 -0.97
N TRP A 276 -0.42 10.03 -1.22
CA TRP A 276 -0.05 11.12 -0.32
C TRP A 276 -0.97 12.32 -0.45
N PHE A 277 -1.29 12.95 0.67
CA PHE A 277 -1.99 14.23 0.69
C PHE A 277 -1.02 15.39 0.90
N ASP A 278 -1.16 16.43 0.09
CA ASP A 278 -0.56 17.71 0.43
C ASP A 278 -1.42 18.52 1.41
N ARG A 279 -0.87 19.65 1.88
CA ARG A 279 -1.52 20.54 2.84
C ARG A 279 -2.80 21.20 2.32
N GLU A 280 -2.96 21.30 1.00
CA GLU A 280 -4.15 21.88 0.37
C GLU A 280 -5.25 20.82 0.15
N GLY A 281 -4.98 19.55 0.50
CA GLY A 281 -5.94 18.45 0.38
C GLY A 281 -5.97 17.80 -1.01
N ARG A 282 -4.99 18.06 -1.88
CA ARG A 282 -4.84 17.31 -3.13
C ARG A 282 -4.32 15.91 -2.83
N LEU A 283 -4.94 14.90 -3.42
CA LEU A 283 -4.51 13.51 -3.33
C LEU A 283 -3.56 13.19 -4.48
N TRP A 284 -2.31 12.90 -4.16
CA TRP A 284 -1.31 12.44 -5.11
C TRP A 284 -1.32 10.92 -5.15
N VAL A 285 -1.51 10.35 -6.34
CA VAL A 285 -1.58 8.89 -6.58
C VAL A 285 -0.42 8.49 -7.48
N GLN A 286 0.36 7.51 -7.07
CA GLN A 286 1.49 6.97 -7.81
C GLN A 286 1.15 5.54 -8.26
N THR A 287 1.71 5.06 -9.37
CA THR A 287 1.37 3.73 -9.91
C THR A 287 2.59 2.82 -10.02
N ASP A 288 2.34 1.53 -9.82
CA ASP A 288 3.28 0.42 -10.01
C ASP A 288 2.62 -0.72 -10.83
N GLN A 289 2.38 -0.46 -12.11
CA GLN A 289 2.01 -1.50 -13.05
C GLN A 289 3.29 -2.23 -13.51
N ALA A 290 3.22 -3.55 -13.60
CA ALA A 290 4.29 -4.36 -14.16
C ALA A 290 4.33 -4.27 -15.70
N GLY A 291 5.54 -4.30 -16.27
CA GLY A 291 5.76 -4.48 -17.71
C GLY A 291 6.16 -3.21 -18.47
N ASP A 292 5.89 -3.21 -19.77
CA ASP A 292 6.44 -2.27 -20.75
C ASP A 292 5.43 -1.24 -21.25
N ALA A 293 4.30 -1.09 -20.55
CA ALA A 293 3.18 -0.23 -20.94
C ALA A 293 2.51 -0.57 -22.28
N ALA A 294 2.61 -1.83 -22.71
CA ALA A 294 1.90 -2.33 -23.89
C ALA A 294 0.63 -3.12 -23.52
N GLY A 295 -0.11 -3.56 -24.54
CA GLY A 295 -1.27 -4.44 -24.38
C GLY A 295 -2.42 -3.76 -23.64
N ASP A 296 -2.79 -4.33 -22.49
CA ASP A 296 -3.94 -3.89 -21.69
C ASP A 296 -3.77 -2.48 -21.09
N TRP A 297 -2.56 -1.92 -21.15
CA TRP A 297 -2.15 -0.63 -20.57
C TRP A 297 -1.92 0.48 -21.61
N ILE A 298 -2.27 0.23 -22.88
CA ILE A 298 -1.82 1.05 -24.01
C ILE A 298 -2.25 2.53 -23.95
N ASN A 299 -3.38 2.85 -23.31
CA ASN A 299 -3.82 4.25 -23.14
C ASN A 299 -3.15 4.93 -21.95
N ILE A 300 -2.85 4.14 -20.92
CA ILE A 300 -2.21 4.61 -19.69
C ILE A 300 -0.75 4.98 -20.01
N GLY A 301 -0.05 4.13 -20.75
CA GLY A 301 1.38 4.28 -20.98
C GLY A 301 2.18 3.83 -19.75
N GLY A 302 3.40 4.34 -19.57
CA GLY A 302 4.25 4.00 -18.42
C GLY A 302 3.62 4.39 -17.08
N ASN A 303 4.24 4.01 -15.97
CA ASN A 303 3.77 4.39 -14.64
C ASN A 303 3.69 5.91 -14.48
N VAL A 304 2.73 6.39 -13.69
CA VAL A 304 2.37 7.81 -13.59
C VAL A 304 2.27 8.28 -12.14
N MET A 305 2.33 9.60 -11.96
CA MET A 305 1.76 10.26 -10.79
C MET A 305 0.57 11.10 -11.24
N MET A 306 -0.54 10.92 -10.55
CA MET A 306 -1.78 11.65 -10.71
C MET A 306 -1.97 12.64 -9.57
N CYS A 307 -2.74 13.70 -9.83
CA CYS A 307 -3.29 14.58 -8.82
C CYS A 307 -4.82 14.48 -8.89
N ALA A 308 -5.44 14.01 -7.82
CA ALA A 308 -6.87 13.87 -7.67
C ALA A 308 -7.44 14.91 -6.70
N ASP A 309 -8.60 15.45 -7.04
CA ASP A 309 -9.44 16.22 -6.14
C ASP A 309 -10.40 15.26 -5.41
N PRO A 310 -10.28 15.08 -4.08
CA PRO A 310 -11.13 14.16 -3.35
C PRO A 310 -12.62 14.52 -3.31
N VAL A 311 -12.95 15.79 -3.58
CA VAL A 311 -14.33 16.31 -3.54
C VAL A 311 -15.02 16.06 -4.88
N SER A 312 -14.40 16.46 -5.99
CA SER A 312 -14.98 16.28 -7.33
C SER A 312 -14.70 14.90 -7.94
N GLY A 313 -13.70 14.18 -7.42
CA GLY A 313 -13.19 12.94 -8.00
C GLY A 313 -12.38 13.14 -9.29
N GLU A 314 -12.19 14.39 -9.76
CA GLU A 314 -11.40 14.67 -10.96
C GLU A 314 -9.94 14.27 -10.71
N THR A 315 -9.36 13.49 -11.63
CA THR A 315 -7.97 13.03 -11.55
C THR A 315 -7.21 13.39 -12.82
N LYS A 316 -6.09 14.08 -12.67
CA LYS A 316 -5.24 14.56 -13.79
C LYS A 316 -3.85 13.97 -13.69
N ARG A 317 -3.30 13.55 -14.83
CA ARG A 317 -1.91 13.07 -14.90
C ARG A 317 -0.96 14.24 -14.73
N PHE A 318 -0.06 14.12 -13.76
CA PHE A 318 0.93 15.14 -13.44
C PHE A 318 2.32 14.79 -13.98
N LEU A 319 2.70 13.51 -13.88
CA LEU A 319 4.01 12.98 -14.26
C LEU A 319 3.84 11.60 -14.89
N THR A 320 4.69 11.29 -15.87
CA THR A 320 4.93 9.93 -16.38
C THR A 320 6.39 9.56 -16.14
N SER A 321 6.60 8.34 -15.68
CA SER A 321 7.91 7.76 -15.37
C SER A 321 8.72 7.40 -16.63
N PRO A 322 10.04 7.21 -16.51
CA PRO A 322 10.85 6.52 -17.51
C PRO A 322 10.35 5.08 -17.78
N PRO A 323 10.75 4.46 -18.90
CA PRO A 323 10.40 3.07 -19.20
C PRO A 323 10.83 2.09 -18.11
N ASN A 324 9.99 1.07 -17.87
CA ASN A 324 10.24 -0.03 -16.93
C ASN A 324 10.68 0.50 -15.56
N SER A 325 9.85 1.38 -14.99
CA SER A 325 10.04 1.96 -13.68
C SER A 325 8.67 2.17 -13.04
N GLU A 326 8.63 2.30 -11.72
CA GLU A 326 7.45 2.76 -10.98
C GLU A 326 7.67 4.19 -10.47
N VAL A 327 6.56 4.87 -10.20
CA VAL A 327 6.59 6.11 -9.43
C VAL A 327 6.24 5.75 -7.99
N THR A 328 7.10 6.07 -7.04
CA THR A 328 6.86 5.74 -5.63
C THR A 328 7.57 6.72 -4.70
N GLY A 329 7.00 6.95 -3.52
CA GLY A 329 7.51 7.93 -2.57
C GLY A 329 7.28 9.37 -3.02
N VAL A 330 6.57 10.14 -2.21
CA VAL A 330 6.33 11.56 -2.47
C VAL A 330 6.28 12.34 -1.17
N VAL A 331 6.85 13.54 -1.19
CA VAL A 331 6.70 14.52 -0.11
C VAL A 331 6.94 15.92 -0.66
N THR A 332 6.25 16.92 -0.10
CA THR A 332 6.55 18.33 -0.40
C THR A 332 7.27 19.03 0.75
N THR A 333 7.95 20.12 0.41
CA THR A 333 8.39 21.10 1.41
C THR A 333 7.19 21.69 2.16
N PRO A 334 7.37 22.19 3.40
CA PRO A 334 6.26 22.76 4.18
C PRO A 334 5.49 23.90 3.50
N ASP A 335 6.11 24.62 2.57
CA ASP A 335 5.49 25.68 1.77
C ASP A 335 4.84 25.18 0.46
N GLY A 336 4.95 23.87 0.16
CA GLY A 336 4.38 23.23 -1.02
C GLY A 336 5.04 23.59 -2.35
N ARG A 337 6.16 24.33 -2.35
CA ARG A 337 6.81 24.85 -3.58
C ARG A 337 7.83 23.89 -4.20
N THR A 338 8.21 22.85 -3.47
CA THR A 338 9.10 21.81 -3.96
C THR A 338 8.55 20.45 -3.60
N MET A 339 8.52 19.56 -4.58
CA MET A 339 8.08 18.18 -4.41
C MET A 339 9.22 17.23 -4.72
N PHE A 340 9.42 16.24 -3.85
CA PHE A 340 10.35 15.14 -4.05
C PHE A 340 9.55 13.92 -4.43
N VAL A 341 9.90 13.27 -5.54
CA VAL A 341 9.24 12.05 -6.03
C VAL A 341 10.29 11.00 -6.33
N GLY A 342 10.06 9.75 -5.94
CA GLY A 342 10.93 8.64 -6.31
C GLY A 342 10.56 8.05 -7.67
N ILE A 343 11.61 7.73 -8.44
CA ILE A 343 11.56 6.85 -9.60
C ILE A 343 12.35 5.61 -9.23
N GLN A 344 11.66 4.50 -9.02
CA GLN A 344 12.29 3.25 -8.60
C GLN A 344 12.62 2.39 -9.84
N HIS A 345 13.73 1.67 -9.74
CA HIS A 345 14.19 0.59 -10.63
C HIS A 345 14.08 0.82 -12.16
N PRO A 346 14.41 2.01 -12.69
CA PRO A 346 14.33 2.27 -14.12
C PRO A 346 15.09 1.25 -14.94
N GLY A 347 14.44 0.69 -15.95
CA GLY A 347 15.01 -0.35 -16.80
C GLY A 347 15.00 -1.74 -16.17
N GLU A 348 14.07 -2.02 -15.25
CA GLU A 348 13.82 -3.40 -14.81
C GLU A 348 13.46 -4.32 -15.99
N ASP A 349 13.45 -5.64 -15.75
CA ASP A 349 13.13 -6.66 -16.75
C ASP A 349 14.02 -6.65 -18.01
N TRP A 350 15.26 -6.21 -17.91
CA TRP A 350 16.23 -6.33 -18.99
C TRP A 350 16.62 -7.80 -19.22
N GLU A 351 16.75 -8.21 -20.49
CA GLU A 351 17.07 -9.61 -20.83
C GLU A 351 18.59 -9.85 -20.95
N ILE A 352 19.31 -8.95 -21.62
CA ILE A 352 20.72 -9.18 -22.00
C ILE A 352 21.60 -8.10 -21.38
N ASN A 353 21.30 -6.83 -21.61
CA ASN A 353 22.07 -5.70 -21.08
C ASN A 353 21.20 -4.85 -20.17
N PHE A 354 21.77 -4.39 -19.07
CA PHE A 354 21.12 -3.47 -18.13
C PHE A 354 20.67 -2.13 -18.75
N THR A 355 20.99 -1.87 -20.02
CA THR A 355 20.57 -0.69 -20.78
C THR A 355 19.48 -0.97 -21.81
N ASP A 356 18.98 -2.21 -21.90
CA ASP A 356 18.01 -2.61 -22.93
C ASP A 356 16.70 -1.81 -22.80
N ASN A 357 16.21 -1.64 -21.56
CA ASN A 357 14.91 -1.03 -21.29
C ASN A 357 15.03 0.44 -20.86
N SER A 358 16.07 0.81 -20.12
CA SER A 358 16.29 2.20 -19.72
C SER A 358 17.77 2.54 -19.62
N THR A 359 18.02 3.84 -19.57
CA THR A 359 19.34 4.47 -19.39
C THR A 359 19.20 5.73 -18.54
N TRP A 360 18.02 5.95 -17.96
CA TRP A 360 17.72 7.07 -17.10
C TRP A 360 18.42 6.90 -15.73
N PRO A 361 18.99 7.96 -15.14
CA PRO A 361 18.89 9.35 -15.54
C PRO A 361 20.02 9.83 -16.46
N ASP A 362 20.90 8.98 -16.97
CA ASP A 362 22.17 9.44 -17.55
C ASP A 362 22.10 9.86 -19.03
N ASN A 363 21.02 9.58 -19.75
CA ASN A 363 20.81 10.18 -21.06
C ASN A 363 19.36 10.64 -21.22
N GLY A 364 19.19 11.74 -21.94
CA GLY A 364 17.86 12.31 -22.19
C GLY A 364 16.94 11.43 -23.05
N HIS A 365 17.44 10.27 -23.49
CA HIS A 365 16.74 9.35 -24.38
C HIS A 365 15.45 8.82 -23.77
N ASN A 366 15.47 8.56 -22.46
CA ASN A 366 14.39 7.90 -21.73
C ASN A 366 13.73 8.81 -20.68
N GLY A 367 13.86 10.14 -20.84
CA GLY A 367 13.31 11.14 -19.93
C GLY A 367 14.23 12.34 -19.74
N LEU A 368 13.74 13.41 -19.10
CA LEU A 368 14.57 14.59 -18.81
C LEU A 368 15.75 14.22 -17.89
N THR A 369 16.91 14.82 -18.17
CA THR A 369 18.13 14.62 -17.39
C THR A 369 18.89 15.93 -17.19
N THR A 370 19.57 16.04 -16.04
CA THR A 370 20.58 17.07 -15.76
C THR A 370 22.01 16.62 -16.13
N PHE A 371 22.18 15.39 -16.59
CA PHE A 371 23.47 14.83 -17.00
C PHE A 371 23.90 15.39 -18.36
N ASN A 372 25.14 15.84 -18.44
CA ASN A 372 25.75 16.45 -19.63
C ASN A 372 26.99 15.67 -20.12
N GLY A 373 27.15 14.42 -19.69
CA GLY A 373 28.22 13.54 -20.16
C GLY A 373 27.84 12.80 -21.45
N THR A 374 28.83 12.22 -22.11
CA THR A 374 28.64 11.46 -23.36
C THR A 374 28.54 9.95 -23.15
N THR A 375 28.82 9.47 -21.93
CA THR A 375 28.83 8.04 -21.60
C THR A 375 27.59 7.69 -20.80
N VAL A 376 26.75 6.85 -21.40
CA VAL A 376 25.59 6.25 -20.75
C VAL A 376 26.08 5.21 -19.73
N CYS A 377 25.65 5.32 -18.47
CA CYS A 377 25.92 4.29 -17.47
C CYS A 377 24.66 3.49 -17.15
N ARG A 378 24.77 2.59 -16.17
CA ARG A 378 23.65 1.78 -15.68
C ARG A 378 22.51 2.67 -15.18
N PRO A 379 21.24 2.32 -15.47
CA PRO A 379 20.10 3.00 -14.89
C PRO A 379 20.13 3.04 -13.37
N ARG A 380 19.54 4.10 -12.80
CA ARG A 380 19.61 4.35 -11.35
C ARG A 380 18.29 4.88 -10.83
N SER A 381 17.72 4.19 -9.83
CA SER A 381 16.66 4.77 -9.02
C SER A 381 17.11 6.13 -8.49
N SER A 382 16.23 7.12 -8.54
CA SER A 382 16.56 8.49 -8.13
C SER A 382 15.35 9.18 -7.53
N ILE A 383 15.62 10.12 -6.61
CA ILE A 383 14.62 11.10 -6.18
C ILE A 383 14.74 12.31 -7.09
N ILE A 384 13.66 12.66 -7.78
CA ILE A 384 13.56 13.88 -8.57
C ILE A 384 13.00 15.03 -7.72
N VAL A 385 13.41 16.24 -8.08
CA VAL A 385 12.95 17.48 -7.45
C VAL A 385 12.11 18.23 -8.46
N ILE A 386 10.84 18.47 -8.14
CA ILE A 386 9.88 19.15 -9.00
C ILE A 386 9.58 20.53 -8.40
N THR A 387 9.75 21.57 -9.22
CA THR A 387 9.50 22.98 -8.91
C THR A 387 8.73 23.62 -10.06
N LYS A 388 7.91 24.64 -9.79
CA LYS A 388 7.34 25.49 -10.86
C LYS A 388 8.32 26.59 -11.25
N ASP A 389 8.35 26.94 -12.54
CA ASP A 389 9.17 28.05 -13.06
C ASP A 389 8.80 29.40 -12.43
N ASP A 390 7.54 29.57 -12.00
CA ASP A 390 7.04 30.76 -11.32
C ASP A 390 7.21 30.72 -9.78
N GLU A 391 7.90 29.69 -9.25
CA GLU A 391 8.10 29.44 -7.82
C GLU A 391 6.80 29.27 -7.00
N GLY A 392 5.68 29.00 -7.68
CA GLY A 392 4.38 28.75 -7.06
C GLY A 392 4.28 27.40 -6.36
N VAL A 393 3.15 27.18 -5.67
CA VAL A 393 2.82 25.91 -5.03
C VAL A 393 2.57 24.85 -6.10
N ILE A 394 3.09 23.64 -5.90
CA ILE A 394 2.91 22.52 -6.83
C ILE A 394 1.43 22.12 -6.88
N GLY A 395 0.88 21.96 -8.09
CA GLY A 395 -0.52 21.59 -8.31
C GLY A 395 -1.55 22.73 -8.11
N SER A 396 -1.11 23.97 -7.89
CA SER A 396 -1.98 25.17 -7.82
C SER A 396 -2.29 25.77 -9.18
#